data_AF-A0A4Z0YUZ8-F1
#
_entry.id   AF-A0A4Z0YUZ8-F1
#
_cell.length_a   1.000
_cell.length_b   1.000
_cell.length_c   1.000
_cell.angle_alpha   90.00
_cell.angle_beta   90.00
_cell.angle_gamma   90.00
#
_symmetry.space_group_name_H-M   'P 1'
#
loop_
_entity.id
_entity.type
_entity.pdbx_description
1 polymer ?
#
loop_
_entity_poly.entity_id
_entity_poly.type
_entity_poly.pdbx_seq_one_letter_code
_entity_poly.pdbx_strand_id
1 'polypeptide(L)'
;MLDSKTILVSDSHLPTEFHVGQPVPDRTDLEETLSQIRSWYSSCVESHDNCRSDSASYVPTRLLDIGSPLCESGVRLLETQVDIPDAHVDYVCLSHCWGKSRPDCITLKPTLVNNRQGIRWDAIPKTFQDVIEVLRRLQFRYLWIDSICIIQDDADDWTREAAAMCNVYSRAALTIAATNAPDSHHGLHSALSPDYRSHEFSMRLNDGRTELPVWCRRPIPHFVDSETHAARQNEVAPLLQRGWVLQERLLSRRVVHFANNEVAWECLHQCECQCLGGSDGDRFPNPKVALGAFLHGPRTQYRTDYPAAQWLEIVEEYTSLALTFTKDRFPALSGAAQRSRQYRDGDKYVAGLWKSEILLGLMWCSRGMLRERPKTWIAPSWSWASIDSGVWWPGKHLEVVKGFLTLVEANCVLAGLDPTGRLASASIVVRGPAATGVLIWENDDTKLDRMFSVQFSSRSMTGCLWPDYLLRASGDERLVPQFSEIVWLAVLDVLLPAGRQHKYTGLILRQSTRDPQAFERIGRLRVESTEDHSFMMEHAVERELIIL
;
A
#
# COMPACT_ATOMS: atom_id res chain seq x y z
N MET A 1 39.97 -18.36 12.26
CA MET A 1 39.91 -19.30 13.40
C MET A 1 39.02 -18.66 14.45
N LEU A 2 37.76 -19.05 14.49
CA LEU A 2 36.85 -18.70 15.57
C LEU A 2 37.01 -19.80 16.61
N ASP A 3 37.60 -19.47 17.75
CA ASP A 3 37.76 -20.39 18.88
C ASP A 3 36.38 -20.96 19.26
N SER A 4 36.30 -22.28 19.38
CA SER A 4 35.10 -23.01 19.77
C SER A 4 34.64 -22.55 21.16
N LYS A 5 33.65 -21.66 21.21
CA LYS A 5 33.01 -21.26 22.46
C LYS A 5 32.01 -22.34 22.86
N THR A 6 32.35 -23.12 23.88
CA THR A 6 31.42 -24.04 24.54
C THR A 6 30.39 -23.21 25.32
N ILE A 7 29.11 -23.33 24.95
CA ILE A 7 27.99 -22.75 25.71
C ILE A 7 27.51 -23.82 26.69
N LEU A 8 27.65 -23.56 28.00
CA LEU A 8 27.08 -24.40 29.05
C LEU A 8 25.71 -23.82 29.43
N VAL A 9 24.63 -24.57 29.21
CA VAL A 9 23.26 -24.16 29.59
C VAL A 9 22.77 -25.07 30.71
N SER A 10 22.34 -24.48 31.83
CA SER A 10 21.73 -25.22 32.94
C SER A 10 20.29 -25.63 32.58
N ASP A 11 19.89 -26.87 32.89
CA ASP A 11 18.55 -27.43 32.61
C ASP A 11 17.39 -26.54 33.08
N SER A 12 17.60 -25.69 34.09
CA SER A 12 16.59 -24.77 34.63
C SER A 12 16.30 -23.52 33.79
N HIS A 13 17.01 -23.31 32.67
CA HIS A 13 16.87 -22.13 31.80
C HIS A 13 16.69 -22.46 30.32
N LEU A 14 16.50 -23.74 29.98
CA LEU A 14 16.09 -24.10 28.64
C LEU A 14 14.64 -23.62 28.44
N PRO A 15 14.35 -22.79 27.43
CA PRO A 15 12.97 -22.51 27.05
C PRO A 15 12.25 -23.86 26.87
N THR A 16 11.06 -24.00 27.45
CA THR A 16 10.24 -25.22 27.32
C THR A 16 9.89 -25.54 25.86
N GLU A 17 10.12 -24.61 24.94
CA GLU A 17 9.99 -24.78 23.50
C GLU A 17 11.24 -24.27 22.80
N PHE A 18 12.16 -25.18 22.44
CA PHE A 18 13.05 -24.92 21.32
C PHE A 18 12.23 -25.07 20.04
N HIS A 19 11.94 -23.99 19.33
CA HIS A 19 11.45 -24.11 17.96
C HIS A 19 12.56 -24.77 17.13
N VAL A 20 12.26 -25.91 16.52
CA VAL A 20 13.16 -26.58 15.58
C VAL A 20 13.23 -25.70 14.32
N GLY A 21 14.20 -24.78 14.29
CA GLY A 21 14.49 -23.98 13.10
C GLY A 21 14.98 -24.89 11.97
N GLN A 22 14.40 -24.76 10.78
CA GLN A 22 14.88 -25.47 9.60
C GLN A 22 16.07 -24.71 8.98
N PRO A 23 17.05 -25.42 8.38
CA PRO A 23 18.08 -24.79 7.57
C PRO A 23 17.42 -23.97 6.44
N VAL A 24 17.83 -22.72 6.29
CA VAL A 24 17.43 -21.91 5.13
C VAL A 24 18.34 -22.31 3.97
N PRO A 25 17.80 -22.60 2.78
CA PRO A 25 18.61 -22.91 1.61
C PRO A 25 19.60 -21.78 1.30
N ASP A 26 20.85 -22.13 0.95
CA ASP A 26 21.89 -21.14 0.62
C ASP A 26 21.56 -20.31 -0.64
N ARG A 27 20.63 -20.79 -1.47
CA ARG A 27 20.12 -20.10 -2.66
C ARG A 27 18.63 -20.37 -2.86
N THR A 28 17.95 -19.42 -3.47
CA THR A 28 16.51 -19.47 -3.75
C THR A 28 16.12 -20.16 -5.06
N ASP A 29 17.07 -20.67 -5.84
CA ASP A 29 16.83 -21.43 -7.08
C ASP A 29 16.84 -22.97 -6.88
N LEU A 30 17.13 -23.42 -5.66
CA LEU A 30 17.23 -24.83 -5.29
C LEU A 30 15.87 -25.54 -5.24
N GLU A 31 15.86 -26.86 -5.38
CA GLU A 31 14.62 -27.66 -5.39
C GLU A 31 13.91 -27.66 -4.03
N GLU A 32 14.63 -27.53 -2.93
CA GLU A 32 14.08 -27.38 -1.59
C GLU A 32 13.23 -26.10 -1.48
N THR A 33 13.69 -25.00 -2.09
CA THR A 33 12.93 -23.75 -2.17
C THR A 33 11.61 -23.94 -2.93
N LEU A 34 11.65 -24.59 -4.09
CA LEU A 34 10.43 -24.85 -4.86
C LEU A 34 9.50 -25.84 -4.17
N SER A 35 10.04 -26.84 -3.49
CA SER A 35 9.26 -27.81 -2.71
C SER A 35 8.51 -27.11 -1.57
N GLN A 36 9.15 -26.14 -0.91
CA GLN A 36 8.51 -25.30 0.10
C GLN A 36 7.37 -24.45 -0.52
N ILE A 37 7.60 -23.82 -1.68
CA ILE A 37 6.57 -23.06 -2.39
C ILE A 37 5.37 -23.93 -2.76
N ARG A 38 5.60 -25.16 -3.26
CA ARG A 38 4.53 -26.13 -3.55
C ARG A 38 3.74 -26.47 -2.28
N SER A 39 4.43 -26.71 -1.17
CA SER A 39 3.80 -27.02 0.12
C SER A 39 2.88 -25.88 0.59
N TRP A 40 3.37 -24.63 0.57
CA TRP A 40 2.56 -23.46 0.93
C TRP A 40 1.36 -23.27 0.00
N TYR A 41 1.55 -23.46 -1.31
CA TYR A 41 0.48 -23.36 -2.29
C TYR A 41 -0.62 -24.40 -2.03
N SER A 42 -0.25 -25.68 -1.90
CA SER A 42 -1.20 -26.77 -1.63
C SER A 42 -1.94 -26.56 -0.31
N SER A 43 -1.21 -26.28 0.78
CA SER A 43 -1.80 -26.00 2.09
C SER A 43 -2.84 -24.88 2.02
N CYS A 44 -2.51 -23.77 1.34
CA CYS A 44 -3.40 -22.63 1.20
C CYS A 44 -4.61 -22.91 0.30
N VAL A 45 -4.47 -23.71 -0.76
CA VAL A 45 -5.59 -24.10 -1.62
C VAL A 45 -6.56 -25.03 -0.87
N GLU A 46 -6.02 -25.96 -0.08
CA GLU A 46 -6.81 -27.00 0.59
C GLU A 46 -7.50 -26.50 1.86
N SER A 47 -6.80 -25.69 2.67
CA SER A 47 -7.21 -25.40 4.06
C SER A 47 -7.61 -23.95 4.35
N HIS A 48 -7.20 -22.96 3.54
CA HIS A 48 -7.46 -21.55 3.86
C HIS A 48 -8.75 -21.02 3.22
N ASP A 49 -9.84 -20.97 3.99
CA ASP A 49 -11.14 -20.46 3.53
C ASP A 49 -11.07 -19.03 2.98
N ASN A 50 -10.28 -18.15 3.62
CA ASN A 50 -10.06 -16.77 3.16
C ASN A 50 -9.46 -16.69 1.74
N CYS A 51 -8.80 -17.76 1.26
CA CYS A 51 -8.06 -17.78 -0.01
C CYS A 51 -8.79 -18.50 -1.14
N ARG A 52 -9.99 -19.04 -0.89
CA ARG A 52 -10.82 -19.70 -1.89
C ARG A 52 -11.34 -18.69 -2.91
N SER A 53 -11.34 -19.07 -4.19
CA SER A 53 -11.93 -18.24 -5.26
C SER A 53 -13.43 -18.49 -5.33
N ASP A 54 -14.21 -17.45 -5.59
CA ASP A 54 -15.56 -17.66 -6.16
C ASP A 54 -15.43 -18.09 -7.63
N SER A 55 -16.39 -18.91 -8.07
CA SER A 55 -16.40 -19.71 -9.29
C SER A 55 -16.53 -18.93 -10.61
N ALA A 56 -16.57 -17.61 -10.60
CA ALA A 56 -16.61 -16.83 -11.83
C ALA A 56 -15.18 -16.76 -12.42
N SER A 57 -14.96 -17.38 -13.58
CA SER A 57 -13.69 -17.29 -14.28
C SER A 57 -13.54 -15.91 -14.93
N TYR A 58 -12.64 -15.10 -14.41
CA TYR A 58 -12.10 -13.99 -15.17
C TYR A 58 -10.78 -14.45 -15.76
N VAL A 59 -10.59 -14.18 -17.05
CA VAL A 59 -9.33 -14.39 -17.74
C VAL A 59 -8.91 -13.04 -18.33
N PRO A 60 -7.66 -12.57 -18.11
CA PRO A 60 -7.18 -11.33 -18.71
C PRO A 60 -7.31 -11.34 -20.24
N THR A 61 -7.38 -10.17 -20.87
CA THR A 61 -7.46 -10.03 -22.34
C THR A 61 -6.32 -10.76 -23.05
N ARG A 62 -5.13 -10.74 -22.43
CA ARG A 62 -3.92 -11.38 -22.93
C ARG A 62 -3.15 -12.08 -21.82
N LEU A 63 -2.50 -13.19 -22.19
CA LEU A 63 -1.64 -13.99 -21.34
C LEU A 63 -0.41 -14.44 -22.13
N LEU A 64 0.71 -14.65 -21.47
CA LEU A 64 1.85 -15.37 -22.04
C LEU A 64 1.65 -16.87 -21.85
N ASP A 65 1.69 -17.62 -22.95
CA ASP A 65 1.89 -19.06 -22.91
C ASP A 65 3.39 -19.32 -22.83
N ILE A 66 3.83 -19.92 -21.71
CA ILE A 66 5.24 -20.22 -21.46
C ILE A 66 5.58 -21.71 -21.70
N GLY A 67 4.67 -22.47 -22.31
CA GLY A 67 4.86 -23.86 -22.73
C GLY A 67 4.36 -24.15 -24.15
N SER A 68 4.37 -23.13 -25.02
CA SER A 68 3.82 -23.24 -26.37
C SER A 68 4.68 -24.13 -27.28
N PRO A 69 4.12 -25.13 -27.98
CA PRO A 69 4.85 -25.91 -28.98
C PRO A 69 5.00 -25.16 -30.33
N LEU A 70 4.41 -23.97 -30.47
CA LEU A 70 4.32 -23.24 -31.74
C LEU A 70 5.50 -22.29 -31.99
N CYS A 71 6.44 -22.19 -31.06
CA CYS A 71 7.62 -21.33 -31.16
C CYS A 71 8.81 -21.95 -30.42
N GLU A 72 10.03 -21.70 -30.89
CA GLU A 72 11.26 -22.32 -30.38
C GLU A 72 11.52 -22.05 -28.89
N SER A 73 11.28 -20.82 -28.42
CA SER A 73 11.45 -20.45 -27.01
C SER A 73 10.39 -21.06 -26.08
N GLY A 74 9.30 -21.54 -26.66
CA GLY A 74 8.08 -21.91 -25.93
C GLY A 74 7.31 -20.74 -25.32
N VAL A 75 7.65 -19.49 -25.65
CA VAL A 75 7.03 -18.28 -25.07
C VAL A 75 6.35 -17.45 -26.15
N ARG A 76 5.03 -17.25 -26.05
CA ARG A 76 4.26 -16.37 -26.94
C ARG A 76 3.11 -15.67 -26.23
N LEU A 77 2.73 -14.50 -26.74
CA LEU A 77 1.55 -13.77 -26.30
C LEU A 77 0.27 -14.33 -26.93
N LEU A 78 -0.75 -14.54 -26.11
CA LEU A 78 -2.08 -14.97 -26.52
C LEU A 78 -3.07 -13.82 -26.35
N GLU A 79 -4.01 -13.70 -27.29
CA GLU A 79 -5.28 -13.00 -27.07
C GLU A 79 -6.31 -14.03 -26.63
N THR A 80 -6.76 -13.96 -25.38
CA THR A 80 -7.45 -15.09 -24.73
C THR A 80 -8.80 -15.41 -25.37
N GLN A 81 -9.54 -14.39 -25.80
CA GLN A 81 -10.81 -14.56 -26.51
C GLN A 81 -10.68 -15.19 -27.91
N VAL A 82 -9.47 -15.19 -28.49
CA VAL A 82 -9.21 -15.71 -29.84
C VAL A 82 -8.48 -17.05 -29.78
N ASP A 83 -7.39 -17.11 -29.01
CA ASP A 83 -6.47 -18.23 -28.97
C ASP A 83 -6.94 -19.34 -28.02
N ILE A 84 -7.70 -19.01 -26.97
CA ILE A 84 -8.24 -19.95 -25.95
C ILE A 84 -9.67 -19.56 -25.50
N PRO A 85 -10.64 -19.46 -26.43
CA PRO A 85 -12.01 -19.07 -26.10
C PRO A 85 -12.65 -20.03 -25.09
N ASP A 86 -13.45 -19.49 -24.17
CA ASP A 86 -14.17 -20.23 -23.12
C ASP A 86 -13.29 -21.08 -22.17
N ALA A 87 -11.96 -20.91 -22.22
CA ALA A 87 -11.06 -21.67 -21.39
C ALA A 87 -11.02 -21.13 -19.95
N HIS A 88 -11.29 -22.01 -18.99
CA HIS A 88 -10.96 -21.78 -17.59
C HIS A 88 -9.48 -22.11 -17.39
N VAL A 89 -8.64 -21.07 -17.34
CA VAL A 89 -7.18 -21.22 -17.18
C VAL A 89 -6.70 -20.62 -15.88
N ASP A 90 -5.88 -21.39 -15.16
CA ASP A 90 -5.08 -20.86 -14.08
C ASP A 90 -3.89 -20.10 -14.67
N TYR A 91 -3.71 -18.87 -14.23
CA TYR A 91 -2.57 -18.04 -14.58
C TYR A 91 -1.91 -17.45 -13.34
N VAL A 92 -0.65 -17.09 -13.52
CA VAL A 92 0.18 -16.46 -12.50
C VAL A 92 0.48 -15.03 -12.91
N CYS A 93 0.50 -14.09 -11.97
CA CYS A 93 0.98 -12.73 -12.21
C CYS A 93 2.45 -12.58 -11.80
N LEU A 94 3.18 -11.71 -12.51
CA LEU A 94 4.47 -11.21 -12.07
C LEU A 94 4.36 -9.76 -11.58
N SER A 95 4.68 -9.53 -10.30
CA SER A 95 4.94 -8.20 -9.75
C SER A 95 6.43 -7.92 -9.80
N HIS A 96 6.85 -6.87 -10.53
CA HIS A 96 8.27 -6.58 -10.76
C HIS A 96 8.57 -5.08 -10.93
N CYS A 97 9.83 -4.72 -10.76
CA CYS A 97 10.34 -3.40 -11.13
C CYS A 97 10.71 -3.36 -12.61
N TRP A 98 10.21 -2.37 -13.33
CA TRP A 98 10.59 -2.19 -14.74
C TRP A 98 12.03 -1.69 -14.87
N GLY A 99 12.53 -0.94 -13.89
CA GLY A 99 13.84 -0.28 -13.96
C GLY A 99 13.84 0.98 -14.84
N LYS A 100 15.03 1.41 -15.24
CA LYS A 100 15.22 2.61 -16.09
C LYS A 100 15.16 2.30 -17.58
N SER A 101 15.48 1.08 -17.99
CA SER A 101 15.47 0.61 -19.37
C SER A 101 14.22 -0.19 -19.66
N ARG A 102 13.61 0.02 -20.83
CA ARG A 102 12.49 -0.80 -21.29
C ARG A 102 13.03 -2.14 -21.83
N PRO A 103 12.49 -3.29 -21.40
CA PRO A 103 12.79 -4.57 -22.02
C PRO A 103 12.46 -4.60 -23.52
N ASP A 104 13.20 -5.38 -24.30
CA ASP A 104 12.94 -5.55 -25.74
C ASP A 104 11.64 -6.33 -26.01
N CYS A 105 11.21 -7.17 -25.06
CA CYS A 105 10.02 -8.00 -25.17
C CYS A 105 8.70 -7.30 -24.81
N ILE A 106 8.71 -5.99 -24.52
CA ILE A 106 7.45 -5.28 -24.24
C ILE A 106 6.52 -5.29 -25.46
N THR A 107 5.22 -5.24 -25.21
CA THR A 107 4.24 -5.19 -26.29
C THR A 107 3.93 -3.76 -26.67
N LEU A 108 4.24 -3.42 -27.91
CA LEU A 108 3.86 -2.20 -28.61
C LEU A 108 3.01 -2.60 -29.82
N LYS A 109 2.25 -1.66 -30.42
CA LYS A 109 1.51 -1.93 -31.67
C LYS A 109 2.40 -2.58 -32.74
N PRO A 110 3.64 -2.12 -32.99
CA PRO A 110 4.52 -2.74 -33.99
C PRO A 110 5.06 -4.12 -33.59
N THR A 111 5.19 -4.42 -32.29
CA THR A 111 5.75 -5.71 -31.81
C THR A 111 4.68 -6.75 -31.50
N LEU A 112 3.39 -6.37 -31.44
CA LEU A 112 2.28 -7.26 -31.09
C LEU A 112 2.24 -8.53 -31.93
N VAL A 113 2.34 -8.41 -33.26
CA VAL A 113 2.31 -9.57 -34.17
C VAL A 113 3.48 -10.51 -33.90
N ASN A 114 4.68 -9.96 -33.70
CA ASN A 114 5.88 -10.75 -33.41
C ASN A 114 5.76 -11.46 -32.05
N ASN A 115 5.31 -10.74 -31.01
CA ASN A 115 5.11 -11.31 -29.68
C ASN A 115 4.07 -12.45 -29.69
N ARG A 116 3.06 -12.39 -30.56
CA ARG A 116 2.08 -13.47 -30.76
C ARG A 116 2.63 -14.69 -31.50
N GLN A 117 3.58 -14.49 -32.41
CA GLN A 117 4.24 -15.59 -33.12
C GLN A 117 5.25 -16.30 -32.22
N GLY A 118 5.98 -15.55 -31.39
CA GLY A 118 6.94 -16.07 -30.43
C GLY A 118 7.94 -15.00 -30.01
N ILE A 119 8.24 -14.94 -28.71
CA ILE A 119 9.25 -14.05 -28.16
C ILE A 119 10.56 -14.82 -28.08
N ARG A 120 11.62 -14.31 -28.69
CA ARG A 120 12.95 -14.94 -28.61
C ARG A 120 13.44 -14.96 -27.16
N TRP A 121 14.04 -16.07 -26.74
CA TRP A 121 14.49 -16.25 -25.35
C TRP A 121 15.50 -15.18 -24.90
N ASP A 122 16.42 -14.80 -25.79
CA ASP A 122 17.45 -13.80 -25.53
C ASP A 122 16.92 -12.36 -25.45
N ALA A 123 15.72 -12.10 -25.97
CA ALA A 123 15.02 -10.82 -25.81
C ALA A 123 14.23 -10.73 -24.48
N ILE A 124 14.04 -11.84 -23.78
CA ILE A 124 13.36 -11.89 -22.48
C ILE A 124 14.37 -11.52 -21.38
N PRO A 125 14.13 -10.50 -20.55
CA PRO A 125 15.02 -10.14 -19.44
C PRO A 125 15.21 -11.26 -18.41
N LYS A 126 16.34 -11.25 -17.70
CA LYS A 126 16.73 -12.32 -16.78
C LYS A 126 15.69 -12.58 -15.69
N THR A 127 15.09 -11.55 -15.09
CA THR A 127 14.02 -11.73 -14.09
C THR A 127 12.81 -12.47 -14.67
N PHE A 128 12.46 -12.22 -15.94
CA PHE A 128 11.33 -12.89 -16.58
C PHE A 128 11.69 -14.34 -16.95
N GLN A 129 12.92 -14.59 -17.41
CA GLN A 129 13.42 -15.94 -17.68
C GLN A 129 13.37 -16.81 -16.40
N ASP A 130 13.88 -16.29 -15.29
CA ASP A 130 13.88 -17.01 -14.00
C ASP A 130 12.45 -17.32 -13.53
N VAL A 131 11.54 -16.35 -13.66
CA VAL A 131 10.11 -16.56 -13.34
C VAL A 131 9.52 -17.67 -14.24
N ILE A 132 9.78 -17.65 -15.55
CA ILE A 132 9.29 -18.68 -16.47
C ILE A 132 9.82 -20.07 -16.08
N GLU A 133 11.09 -20.19 -15.71
CA GLU A 133 11.70 -21.44 -15.26
C GLU A 133 11.07 -21.95 -13.95
N VAL A 134 10.87 -21.06 -12.97
CA VAL A 134 10.16 -21.38 -11.72
C VAL A 134 8.75 -21.87 -12.01
N LEU A 135 8.00 -21.18 -12.86
CA LEU A 135 6.61 -21.53 -13.16
C LEU A 135 6.49 -22.85 -13.92
N ARG A 136 7.39 -23.14 -14.85
CA ARG A 136 7.48 -24.46 -15.51
C ARG A 136 7.70 -25.58 -14.48
N ARG A 137 8.58 -25.38 -13.49
CA ARG A 137 8.84 -26.34 -12.40
C ARG A 137 7.69 -26.46 -11.39
N LEU A 138 6.88 -25.40 -11.26
CA LEU A 138 5.62 -25.38 -10.49
C LEU A 138 4.40 -25.83 -11.30
N GLN A 139 4.58 -26.22 -12.57
CA GLN A 139 3.53 -26.69 -13.49
C GLN A 139 2.45 -25.63 -13.83
N PHE A 140 2.80 -24.34 -13.78
CA PHE A 140 1.97 -23.27 -14.33
C PHE A 140 2.37 -22.97 -15.78
N ARG A 141 1.36 -22.81 -16.65
CA ARG A 141 1.56 -22.56 -18.10
C ARG A 141 1.31 -21.12 -18.53
N TYR A 142 0.45 -20.39 -17.82
CA TYR A 142 0.04 -19.05 -18.24
C TYR A 142 0.57 -18.00 -17.26
N LEU A 143 1.18 -16.96 -17.82
CA LEU A 143 1.80 -15.87 -17.07
C LEU A 143 1.25 -14.53 -17.55
N TRP A 144 0.95 -13.64 -16.61
CA TRP A 144 0.60 -12.25 -16.89
C TRP A 144 1.71 -11.33 -16.40
N ILE A 145 2.23 -10.49 -17.30
CA ILE A 145 3.21 -9.45 -17.01
C ILE A 145 2.69 -8.17 -17.63
N ASP A 146 2.47 -7.12 -16.84
CA ASP A 146 1.90 -5.84 -17.30
C ASP A 146 2.61 -5.29 -18.55
N SER A 147 3.94 -5.31 -18.57
CA SER A 147 4.77 -4.80 -19.66
C SER A 147 4.62 -5.54 -21.00
N ILE A 148 4.09 -6.77 -20.99
CA ILE A 148 3.93 -7.63 -22.17
C ILE A 148 2.45 -7.87 -22.49
N CYS A 149 1.60 -8.00 -21.47
CA CYS A 149 0.18 -8.26 -21.62
C CYS A 149 -0.66 -6.99 -21.82
N ILE A 150 -0.06 -5.80 -21.78
CA ILE A 150 -0.67 -4.50 -22.10
C ILE A 150 0.08 -3.85 -23.27
N ILE A 151 -0.64 -3.23 -24.22
CA ILE A 151 -0.02 -2.51 -25.35
C ILE A 151 0.45 -1.14 -24.85
N GLN A 152 1.76 -0.97 -24.68
CA GLN A 152 2.33 0.18 -23.94
C GLN A 152 2.27 1.52 -24.67
N ASP A 153 2.07 1.50 -25.99
CA ASP A 153 1.89 2.68 -26.84
C ASP A 153 0.43 2.88 -27.29
N ASP A 154 -0.52 2.26 -26.59
CA ASP A 154 -1.96 2.44 -26.80
C ASP A 154 -2.65 2.93 -25.52
N ALA A 155 -3.06 4.20 -25.51
CA ALA A 155 -3.69 4.82 -24.34
C ALA A 155 -5.06 4.23 -24.00
N ASP A 156 -5.83 3.80 -25.00
CA ASP A 156 -7.16 3.20 -24.80
C ASP A 156 -7.02 1.80 -24.22
N ASP A 157 -6.05 1.03 -24.74
CA ASP A 157 -5.69 -0.27 -24.21
C ASP A 157 -5.20 -0.19 -22.77
N TRP A 158 -4.25 0.71 -22.50
CA TRP A 158 -3.75 0.96 -21.16
C TRP A 158 -4.88 1.31 -20.19
N THR A 159 -5.83 2.17 -20.61
CA THR A 159 -6.96 2.58 -19.77
C THR A 159 -7.87 1.39 -19.43
N ARG A 160 -8.18 0.53 -20.41
CA ARG A 160 -8.99 -0.68 -20.18
C ARG A 160 -8.28 -1.67 -19.27
N GLU A 161 -7.01 -1.97 -19.53
CA GLU A 161 -6.23 -2.94 -18.76
C GLU A 161 -5.93 -2.45 -17.34
N ALA A 162 -5.63 -1.17 -17.15
CA ALA A 162 -5.45 -0.56 -15.82
C ALA A 162 -6.73 -0.66 -14.99
N ALA A 163 -7.89 -0.38 -15.59
CA ALA A 163 -9.18 -0.55 -14.90
C ALA A 163 -9.48 -2.01 -14.57
N ALA A 164 -8.94 -2.96 -15.34
CA ALA A 164 -9.13 -4.40 -15.17
C ALA A 164 -8.11 -5.06 -14.23
N MET A 165 -7.03 -4.37 -13.82
CA MET A 165 -5.98 -4.88 -12.92
C MET A 165 -6.54 -5.52 -11.65
N CYS A 166 -7.64 -4.97 -11.14
CA CYS A 166 -8.36 -5.52 -10.01
C CYS A 166 -8.69 -7.01 -10.20
N ASN A 167 -9.30 -7.34 -11.34
CA ASN A 167 -9.67 -8.70 -11.69
C ASN A 167 -8.44 -9.55 -12.01
N VAL A 168 -7.43 -8.98 -12.68
CA VAL A 168 -6.19 -9.69 -13.04
C VAL A 168 -5.50 -10.24 -11.79
N TYR A 169 -5.20 -9.42 -10.78
CA TYR A 169 -4.49 -9.89 -9.60
C TYR A 169 -5.40 -10.68 -8.63
N SER A 170 -6.67 -10.28 -8.46
CA SER A 170 -7.56 -10.98 -7.53
C SER A 170 -7.93 -12.40 -7.95
N ARG A 171 -7.88 -12.70 -9.26
CA ARG A 171 -8.24 -14.03 -9.78
C ARG A 171 -7.05 -14.88 -10.21
N ALA A 172 -5.84 -14.35 -10.19
CA ALA A 172 -4.62 -15.15 -10.38
C ALA A 172 -4.57 -16.31 -9.36
N ALA A 173 -4.01 -17.45 -9.78
CA ALA A 173 -3.76 -18.58 -8.90
C ALA A 173 -2.67 -18.25 -7.88
N LEU A 174 -1.63 -17.55 -8.35
CA LEU A 174 -0.46 -17.12 -7.61
C LEU A 174 0.07 -15.80 -8.19
N THR A 175 0.76 -15.01 -7.38
CA THR A 175 1.59 -13.89 -7.84
C THR A 175 3.04 -14.13 -7.42
N ILE A 176 3.98 -14.09 -8.36
CA ILE A 176 5.41 -14.06 -8.06
C ILE A 176 5.83 -12.60 -7.92
N ALA A 177 6.43 -12.25 -6.79
CA ALA A 177 6.94 -10.92 -6.52
C ALA A 177 8.48 -10.94 -6.52
N ALA A 178 9.08 -10.33 -7.55
CA ALA A 178 10.54 -10.15 -7.65
C ALA A 178 11.01 -9.05 -6.69
N THR A 179 10.94 -9.34 -5.39
CA THR A 179 10.98 -8.34 -4.31
C THR A 179 12.32 -7.65 -4.19
N ASN A 180 13.42 -8.41 -4.38
CA ASN A 180 14.80 -7.90 -4.40
C ASN A 180 15.18 -7.25 -5.74
N ALA A 181 14.46 -7.52 -6.84
CA ALA A 181 14.89 -7.07 -8.16
C ALA A 181 14.54 -5.58 -8.40
N PRO A 182 15.53 -4.68 -8.58
CA PRO A 182 15.29 -3.26 -8.85
C PRO A 182 14.89 -2.98 -10.30
N ASP A 183 15.07 -3.96 -11.20
CA ASP A 183 14.71 -3.90 -12.61
C ASP A 183 14.47 -5.30 -13.18
N SER A 184 14.09 -5.39 -14.46
CA SER A 184 13.76 -6.65 -15.12
C SER A 184 14.98 -7.50 -15.51
N HIS A 185 16.21 -6.94 -15.45
CA HIS A 185 17.45 -7.61 -15.86
C HIS A 185 18.27 -8.16 -14.68
N HIS A 186 17.90 -7.83 -13.43
CA HIS A 186 18.59 -8.27 -12.23
C HIS A 186 18.62 -9.80 -12.05
N GLY A 187 17.53 -10.48 -12.42
CA GLY A 187 17.26 -11.87 -12.03
C GLY A 187 16.32 -11.96 -10.82
N LEU A 188 15.77 -13.15 -10.60
CA LEU A 188 14.81 -13.44 -9.53
C LEU A 188 15.51 -13.97 -8.27
N HIS A 189 16.56 -14.77 -8.45
CA HIS A 189 17.15 -15.57 -7.39
C HIS A 189 18.25 -14.83 -6.64
N SER A 190 18.25 -14.97 -5.33
CA SER A 190 19.28 -14.48 -4.42
C SER A 190 20.01 -15.64 -3.72
N ALA A 191 21.24 -15.37 -3.29
CA ALA A 191 22.02 -16.23 -2.40
C ALA A 191 21.93 -15.71 -0.95
N LEU A 192 21.86 -16.62 0.01
CA LEU A 192 21.85 -16.31 1.43
C LEU A 192 23.17 -15.62 1.82
N SER A 193 23.06 -14.41 2.39
CA SER A 193 24.22 -13.69 2.89
C SER A 193 24.99 -14.55 3.90
N PRO A 194 26.34 -14.55 3.87
CA PRO A 194 27.16 -15.24 4.87
C PRO A 194 26.78 -14.91 6.32
N ASP A 195 26.30 -13.70 6.57
CA ASP A 195 25.88 -13.23 7.90
C ASP A 195 24.68 -14.00 8.48
N TYR A 196 23.88 -14.64 7.63
CA TYR A 196 22.65 -15.36 8.01
C TYR A 196 22.74 -16.88 7.84
N ARG A 197 23.91 -17.39 7.44
CA ARG A 197 24.12 -18.84 7.32
C ARG A 197 24.08 -19.51 8.68
N SER A 198 23.56 -20.72 8.70
CA SER A 198 23.61 -21.56 9.89
C SER A 198 25.05 -21.99 10.17
N HIS A 199 25.46 -21.83 11.42
CA HIS A 199 26.73 -22.32 11.94
C HIS A 199 26.47 -23.46 12.90
N GLU A 200 27.17 -24.57 12.71
CA GLU A 200 27.10 -25.75 13.58
C GLU A 200 28.06 -25.61 14.76
N PHE A 201 27.59 -25.96 15.95
CA PHE A 201 28.35 -26.03 17.18
C PHE A 201 28.04 -27.33 17.91
N SER A 202 29.04 -27.90 18.57
CA SER A 202 28.81 -29.03 19.48
C SER A 202 28.37 -28.51 20.85
N MET A 203 27.18 -28.91 21.30
CA MET A 203 26.70 -28.67 22.65
C MET A 203 26.82 -29.95 23.47
N ARG A 204 27.56 -29.88 24.58
CA ARG A 204 27.73 -31.00 25.50
C ARG A 204 26.74 -30.87 26.65
N LEU A 205 25.94 -31.91 26.88
CA LEU A 205 24.94 -31.93 27.96
C LEU A 205 25.59 -32.13 29.33
N ASN A 206 24.81 -31.87 30.39
CA ASN A 206 25.24 -31.97 31.79
C ASN A 206 25.67 -33.39 32.21
N ASP A 207 25.29 -34.43 31.44
CA ASP A 207 25.72 -35.81 31.67
C ASP A 207 27.19 -36.07 31.31
N GLY A 208 27.84 -35.11 30.65
CA GLY A 208 29.25 -35.19 30.23
C GLY A 208 29.55 -36.28 29.18
N ARG A 209 28.53 -36.91 28.60
CA ARG A 209 28.67 -38.01 27.63
C ARG A 209 27.95 -37.72 26.32
N THR A 210 26.89 -36.92 26.37
CA THR A 210 26.07 -36.62 25.21
C THR A 210 26.53 -35.30 24.58
N GLU A 211 26.93 -35.37 23.31
CA GLU A 211 27.16 -34.21 22.45
C GLU A 211 26.06 -34.15 21.40
N LEU A 212 25.42 -32.99 21.30
CA LEU A 212 24.38 -32.70 20.32
C LEU A 212 24.88 -31.63 19.35
N PRO A 213 24.66 -31.78 18.04
CA PRO A 213 24.88 -30.69 17.10
C PRO A 213 23.79 -29.64 17.30
N VAL A 214 24.20 -28.38 17.43
CA VAL A 214 23.32 -27.22 17.54
C VAL A 214 23.67 -26.27 16.41
N TRP A 215 22.66 -25.91 15.62
CA TRP A 215 22.80 -24.88 14.62
C TRP A 215 22.29 -23.55 15.17
N CYS A 216 23.06 -22.49 14.99
CA CYS A 216 22.58 -21.14 15.24
C CYS A 216 22.85 -20.26 14.02
N ARG A 217 21.97 -19.28 13.81
CA ARG A 217 22.13 -18.25 12.80
C ARG A 217 21.66 -16.92 13.34
N ARG A 218 22.12 -15.83 12.75
CA ARG A 218 21.51 -14.53 12.95
C ARG A 218 20.09 -14.55 12.36
N PRO A 219 19.08 -13.94 13.01
CA PRO A 219 17.74 -13.80 12.42
C PRO A 219 17.82 -13.07 11.07
N ILE A 220 17.12 -13.60 10.07
CA ILE A 220 17.00 -12.94 8.77
C ILE A 220 16.09 -11.72 8.95
N PRO A 221 16.43 -10.55 8.38
CA PRO A 221 15.54 -9.40 8.41
C PRO A 221 14.25 -9.70 7.63
N HIS A 222 13.13 -9.89 8.34
CA HIS A 222 11.84 -10.08 7.70
C HIS A 222 11.29 -8.75 7.19
N PHE A 223 10.93 -8.71 5.91
CA PHE A 223 10.22 -7.56 5.34
C PHE A 223 8.70 -7.70 5.48
N VAL A 224 8.18 -8.87 5.83
CA VAL A 224 6.73 -9.14 5.94
C VAL A 224 6.13 -8.73 7.29
N ASP A 225 6.94 -8.61 8.35
CA ASP A 225 6.51 -8.41 9.75
C ASP A 225 6.54 -6.95 10.25
N SER A 226 6.88 -5.97 9.41
CA SER A 226 7.06 -4.58 9.89
C SER A 226 5.73 -3.81 10.04
N GLU A 227 5.57 -3.08 11.15
CA GLU A 227 4.43 -2.21 11.51
C GLU A 227 3.91 -1.29 10.39
N THR A 228 4.73 -0.91 9.41
CA THR A 228 4.32 -0.17 8.20
C THR A 228 5.37 -0.31 7.11
N HIS A 229 4.99 -0.16 5.83
CA HIS A 229 5.95 0.04 4.73
C HIS A 229 6.94 1.21 5.00
N ALA A 230 6.54 2.19 5.82
CA ALA A 230 7.38 3.32 6.24
C ALA A 230 8.61 2.91 7.08
N ALA A 231 8.60 1.76 7.76
CA ALA A 231 9.77 1.21 8.44
C ALA A 231 10.74 0.47 7.49
N ARG A 232 10.34 0.25 6.23
CA ARG A 232 11.10 -0.50 5.21
C ARG A 232 12.04 0.39 4.37
N GLN A 233 12.52 1.51 4.93
CA GLN A 233 13.50 2.41 4.28
C GLN A 233 14.90 1.80 4.07
N ASN A 234 15.01 0.48 4.01
CA ASN A 234 16.24 -0.20 3.65
C ASN A 234 16.12 -0.67 2.19
N GLU A 235 17.23 -0.63 1.44
CA GLU A 235 17.40 -1.05 0.03
C GLU A 235 17.06 -2.53 -0.25
N VAL A 236 16.41 -3.22 0.71
CA VAL A 236 16.24 -4.68 0.79
C VAL A 236 14.94 -5.15 0.08
N ALA A 237 14.09 -4.24 -0.39
CA ALA A 237 12.86 -4.62 -1.11
C ALA A 237 12.41 -3.53 -2.11
N PRO A 238 13.17 -3.27 -3.19
CA PRO A 238 12.87 -2.20 -4.16
C PRO A 238 11.44 -2.29 -4.74
N LEU A 239 10.92 -3.50 -4.94
CA LEU A 239 9.56 -3.70 -5.44
C LEU A 239 8.49 -3.08 -4.52
N LEU A 240 8.63 -3.32 -3.21
CA LEU A 240 7.64 -2.93 -2.20
C LEU A 240 7.62 -1.43 -1.91
N GLN A 241 8.49 -0.65 -2.55
CA GLN A 241 8.50 0.80 -2.49
C GLN A 241 7.60 1.45 -3.56
N ARG A 242 7.10 0.70 -4.56
CA ARG A 242 6.32 1.26 -5.66
C ARG A 242 4.84 1.32 -5.32
N GLY A 243 4.19 2.46 -5.59
CA GLY A 243 2.75 2.65 -5.32
C GLY A 243 1.83 1.58 -5.93
N TRP A 244 2.05 1.21 -7.19
CA TRP A 244 1.27 0.17 -7.89
C TRP A 244 1.36 -1.21 -7.22
N VAL A 245 2.51 -1.53 -6.63
CA VAL A 245 2.76 -2.85 -6.03
C VAL A 245 1.89 -3.09 -4.81
N LEU A 246 1.43 -2.05 -4.10
CA LEU A 246 0.53 -2.24 -2.97
C LEU A 246 -0.77 -2.94 -3.40
N GLN A 247 -1.41 -2.47 -4.48
CA GLN A 247 -2.63 -3.12 -4.95
C GLN A 247 -2.34 -4.52 -5.52
N GLU A 248 -1.21 -4.71 -6.21
CA GLU A 248 -0.81 -6.03 -6.71
C GLU A 248 -0.68 -7.02 -5.56
N ARG A 249 -0.02 -6.61 -4.48
CA ARG A 249 0.12 -7.36 -3.22
C ARG A 249 -1.24 -7.61 -2.58
N LEU A 250 -2.01 -6.57 -2.26
CA LEU A 250 -3.27 -6.68 -1.49
C LEU A 250 -4.39 -7.40 -2.26
N LEU A 251 -4.43 -7.30 -3.58
CA LEU A 251 -5.44 -7.97 -4.40
C LEU A 251 -5.08 -9.43 -4.69
N SER A 252 -3.82 -9.82 -4.72
CA SER A 252 -3.43 -11.22 -4.94
C SER A 252 -3.85 -12.13 -3.78
N ARG A 253 -4.49 -13.28 -4.03
CA ARG A 253 -4.85 -14.21 -2.92
C ARG A 253 -3.62 -14.90 -2.31
N ARG A 254 -2.57 -15.08 -3.11
CA ARG A 254 -1.32 -15.76 -2.77
C ARG A 254 -0.16 -15.00 -3.43
N VAL A 255 0.88 -14.70 -2.68
CA VAL A 255 2.09 -14.04 -3.16
C VAL A 255 3.31 -14.80 -2.66
N VAL A 256 4.22 -15.15 -3.58
CA VAL A 256 5.57 -15.62 -3.23
C VAL A 256 6.54 -14.49 -3.51
N HIS A 257 7.20 -14.03 -2.46
CA HIS A 257 8.23 -13.02 -2.53
C HIS A 257 9.61 -13.67 -2.68
N PHE A 258 10.30 -13.40 -3.77
CA PHE A 258 11.73 -13.68 -3.89
C PHE A 258 12.51 -12.47 -3.36
N ALA A 259 13.00 -12.58 -2.13
CA ALA A 259 13.70 -11.51 -1.42
C ALA A 259 15.22 -11.74 -1.37
N ASN A 260 15.94 -10.94 -0.59
CA ASN A 260 17.41 -10.89 -0.64
C ASN A 260 18.09 -12.14 -0.09
N ASN A 261 17.47 -12.81 0.88
CA ASN A 261 18.10 -13.92 1.61
C ASN A 261 17.28 -15.21 1.57
N GLU A 262 15.99 -15.10 1.32
CA GLU A 262 15.04 -16.21 1.33
C GLU A 262 13.84 -15.89 0.45
N VAL A 263 12.94 -16.86 0.29
CA VAL A 263 11.59 -16.58 -0.21
C VAL A 263 10.59 -16.54 0.94
N ALA A 264 9.54 -15.72 0.79
CA ALA A 264 8.46 -15.63 1.77
C ALA A 264 7.10 -15.80 1.08
N TRP A 265 6.13 -16.30 1.84
CA TRP A 265 4.77 -16.53 1.43
C TRP A 265 3.83 -15.57 2.14
N GLU A 266 2.95 -14.92 1.39
CA GLU A 266 1.80 -14.22 1.93
C GLU A 266 0.52 -14.73 1.28
N CYS A 267 -0.51 -14.97 2.10
CA CYS A 267 -1.87 -15.17 1.62
C CYS A 267 -2.86 -14.37 2.47
N LEU A 268 -4.16 -14.56 2.25
CA LEU A 268 -5.21 -13.85 3.00
C LEU A 268 -5.49 -14.45 4.39
N HIS A 269 -4.73 -15.46 4.80
CA HIS A 269 -4.88 -16.16 6.08
C HIS A 269 -3.62 -16.04 6.95
N GLN A 270 -2.44 -16.24 6.34
CA GLN A 270 -1.17 -16.26 7.06
C GLN A 270 -0.01 -15.77 6.20
N CYS A 271 1.12 -15.55 6.86
CA CYS A 271 2.40 -15.23 6.29
C CYS A 271 3.45 -16.21 6.82
N GLU A 272 4.35 -16.69 5.97
CA GLU A 272 5.41 -17.63 6.32
C GLU A 272 6.74 -17.24 5.63
N CYS A 273 7.87 -17.46 6.29
CA CYS A 273 9.22 -17.35 5.70
C CYS A 273 9.82 -18.75 5.53
N GLN A 274 10.76 -18.95 4.60
CA GLN A 274 11.54 -20.21 4.54
C GLN A 274 12.29 -20.48 5.83
N CYS A 275 12.63 -19.42 6.54
CA CYS A 275 13.33 -19.48 7.80
C CYS A 275 12.53 -20.14 8.92
N LEU A 276 11.20 -20.22 8.80
CA LEU A 276 10.26 -20.59 9.87
C LEU A 276 10.53 -19.85 11.20
N GLY A 277 11.29 -18.75 11.16
CA GLY A 277 11.43 -17.85 12.28
C GLY A 277 10.06 -17.24 12.45
N GLY A 278 9.30 -17.76 13.42
CA GLY A 278 7.90 -17.46 13.58
C GLY A 278 7.65 -15.98 13.37
N SER A 279 6.60 -15.65 12.63
CA SER A 279 6.01 -14.33 12.74
C SER A 279 5.89 -14.03 14.23
N ASP A 280 6.22 -12.82 14.66
CA ASP A 280 5.73 -12.26 15.92
C ASP A 280 4.18 -12.10 15.80
N GLY A 281 3.48 -13.17 15.39
CA GLY A 281 2.10 -13.20 14.89
C GLY A 281 1.08 -12.84 15.96
N ASP A 282 1.52 -12.88 17.23
CA ASP A 282 0.75 -12.39 18.37
C ASP A 282 0.97 -10.89 18.67
N ARG A 283 2.05 -10.26 18.20
CA ARG A 283 2.33 -8.84 18.46
C ARG A 283 1.79 -7.92 17.37
N PHE A 284 1.90 -8.30 16.09
CA PHE A 284 1.46 -7.46 14.97
C PHE A 284 0.85 -8.28 13.82
N PRO A 285 -0.42 -8.05 13.45
CA PRO A 285 -1.00 -8.73 12.30
C PRO A 285 -0.36 -8.24 11.00
N ASN A 286 0.08 -9.17 10.13
CA ASN A 286 0.61 -8.83 8.82
C ASN A 286 -0.43 -7.99 8.03
N PRO A 287 -0.09 -6.80 7.50
CA PRO A 287 -1.05 -5.94 6.82
C PRO A 287 -1.72 -6.57 5.59
N LYS A 288 -1.05 -7.50 4.92
CA LYS A 288 -1.64 -8.27 3.82
C LYS A 288 -2.78 -9.16 4.31
N VAL A 289 -2.63 -9.78 5.48
CA VAL A 289 -3.68 -10.62 6.07
C VAL A 289 -4.87 -9.75 6.46
N ALA A 290 -4.66 -8.63 7.16
CA ALA A 290 -5.74 -7.76 7.59
C ALA A 290 -6.41 -6.99 6.43
N LEU A 291 -5.64 -6.22 5.66
CA LEU A 291 -6.15 -5.33 4.60
C LEU A 291 -6.51 -6.10 3.33
N GLY A 292 -5.76 -7.15 3.00
CA GLY A 292 -6.10 -8.02 1.88
C GLY A 292 -7.41 -8.74 2.14
N ALA A 293 -7.60 -9.34 3.31
CA ALA A 293 -8.85 -10.02 3.66
C ALA A 293 -10.06 -9.09 3.52
N PHE A 294 -9.94 -7.85 3.98
CA PHE A 294 -10.96 -6.80 3.81
C PHE A 294 -11.38 -6.60 2.34
N LEU A 295 -10.42 -6.62 1.39
CA LEU A 295 -10.70 -6.44 -0.04
C LEU A 295 -11.29 -7.69 -0.74
N HIS A 296 -11.22 -8.87 -0.11
CA HIS A 296 -11.77 -10.12 -0.67
C HIS A 296 -13.11 -10.54 -0.05
N GLY A 297 -13.60 -9.78 0.93
CA GLY A 297 -14.99 -9.84 1.39
C GLY A 297 -15.27 -10.68 2.64
N PRO A 298 -16.57 -10.94 2.93
CA PRO A 298 -17.05 -11.36 4.24
C PRO A 298 -16.81 -12.83 4.58
N ARG A 299 -16.24 -13.63 3.66
CA ARG A 299 -15.74 -14.98 3.99
C ARG A 299 -14.48 -14.96 4.84
N THR A 300 -13.91 -13.78 5.05
CA THR A 300 -12.74 -13.62 5.90
C THR A 300 -13.16 -13.33 7.34
N GLN A 301 -12.38 -13.82 8.29
CA GLN A 301 -12.55 -13.57 9.74
C GLN A 301 -12.53 -12.07 10.12
N TYR A 302 -12.21 -11.18 9.18
CA TYR A 302 -12.05 -9.74 9.36
C TYR A 302 -13.31 -8.95 8.97
N ARG A 303 -14.50 -9.46 9.32
CA ARG A 303 -15.73 -8.67 9.22
C ARG A 303 -15.62 -7.53 10.22
N THR A 304 -15.47 -6.31 9.72
CA THR A 304 -15.43 -5.10 10.55
C THR A 304 -16.73 -4.34 10.40
N ASP A 305 -17.33 -3.94 11.51
CA ASP A 305 -18.47 -3.02 11.54
C ASP A 305 -18.04 -1.59 11.14
N TYR A 306 -16.74 -1.35 10.92
CA TYR A 306 -16.13 -0.05 10.68
C TYR A 306 -15.16 -0.07 9.49
N PRO A 307 -15.65 -0.20 8.23
CA PRO A 307 -14.81 -0.30 7.02
C PRO A 307 -13.93 0.94 6.77
N ALA A 308 -14.19 2.04 7.48
CA ALA A 308 -13.44 3.28 7.40
C ALA A 308 -11.97 3.09 7.76
N ALA A 309 -11.69 2.45 8.91
CA ALA A 309 -10.33 2.34 9.41
C ALA A 309 -9.42 1.59 8.44
N GLN A 310 -9.89 0.48 7.87
CA GLN A 310 -9.11 -0.33 6.93
C GLN A 310 -8.90 0.39 5.60
N TRP A 311 -9.90 1.11 5.09
CA TRP A 311 -9.70 1.94 3.89
C TRP A 311 -8.65 3.02 4.14
N LEU A 312 -8.72 3.70 5.29
CA LEU A 312 -7.73 4.70 5.65
C LEU A 312 -6.34 4.10 5.81
N GLU A 313 -6.19 2.93 6.44
CA GLU A 313 -4.92 2.20 6.53
C GLU A 313 -4.33 1.86 5.16
N ILE A 314 -5.16 1.40 4.21
CA ILE A 314 -4.73 1.18 2.83
C ILE A 314 -4.17 2.48 2.23
N VAL A 315 -4.82 3.62 2.46
CA VAL A 315 -4.35 4.93 1.97
C VAL A 315 -3.06 5.37 2.69
N GLU A 316 -2.94 5.14 3.99
CA GLU A 316 -1.72 5.43 4.75
C GLU A 316 -0.52 4.63 4.23
N GLU A 317 -0.71 3.34 4.00
CA GLU A 317 0.31 2.49 3.39
C GLU A 317 0.65 2.98 1.99
N TYR A 318 -0.35 3.19 1.15
CA TYR A 318 -0.18 3.63 -0.24
C TYR A 318 0.63 4.92 -0.35
N THR A 319 0.27 5.93 0.44
CA THR A 319 0.93 7.24 0.40
C THR A 319 2.31 7.25 1.04
N SER A 320 2.66 6.23 1.84
CA SER A 320 4.02 6.04 2.34
C SER A 320 5.01 5.52 1.28
N LEU A 321 4.51 5.05 0.14
CA LEU A 321 5.32 4.51 -0.96
C LEU A 321 5.85 5.59 -1.90
N ALA A 322 6.82 5.24 -2.73
CA ALA A 322 7.30 6.09 -3.80
C ALA A 322 6.24 6.22 -4.90
N LEU A 323 5.57 7.38 -4.93
CA LEU A 323 4.58 7.75 -5.93
C LEU A 323 5.23 8.53 -7.08
N THR A 324 6.11 7.87 -7.84
CA THR A 324 6.95 8.50 -8.88
C THR A 324 6.15 9.26 -9.94
N PHE A 325 4.95 8.80 -10.26
CA PHE A 325 4.06 9.44 -11.24
C PHE A 325 2.82 9.98 -10.53
N THR A 326 2.79 11.29 -10.30
CA THR A 326 1.70 11.96 -9.57
C THR A 326 0.32 11.77 -10.21
N LYS A 327 0.26 11.57 -11.53
CA LYS A 327 -0.98 11.26 -12.27
C LYS A 327 -1.55 9.87 -11.95
N ASP A 328 -0.76 8.98 -11.36
CA ASP A 328 -1.16 7.60 -11.07
C ASP A 328 -1.69 7.42 -9.64
N ARG A 329 -1.87 8.52 -8.89
CA ARG A 329 -2.34 8.48 -7.49
C ARG A 329 -3.65 7.73 -7.29
N PHE A 330 -4.66 8.03 -8.09
CA PHE A 330 -5.93 7.29 -8.04
C PHE A 330 -5.84 5.97 -8.82
N PRO A 331 -5.33 5.93 -10.07
CA PRO A 331 -5.21 4.67 -10.82
C PRO A 331 -4.49 3.54 -10.08
N ALA A 332 -3.40 3.83 -9.38
CA ALA A 332 -2.60 2.82 -8.68
C ALA A 332 -3.28 2.25 -7.41
N LEU A 333 -4.39 2.84 -6.97
CA LEU A 333 -5.22 2.34 -5.87
C LEU A 333 -6.66 1.99 -6.32
N SER A 334 -6.97 2.21 -7.60
CA SER A 334 -8.32 2.08 -8.16
C SER A 334 -8.90 0.69 -7.96
N GLY A 335 -8.10 -0.37 -8.12
CA GLY A 335 -8.55 -1.75 -7.95
C GLY A 335 -8.92 -2.08 -6.51
N ALA A 336 -8.16 -1.58 -5.54
CA ALA A 336 -8.50 -1.69 -4.12
C ALA A 336 -9.80 -0.93 -3.80
N ALA A 337 -9.96 0.29 -4.35
CA ALA A 337 -11.21 1.06 -4.20
C ALA A 337 -12.41 0.32 -4.81
N GLN A 338 -12.26 -0.28 -6.00
CA GLN A 338 -13.32 -1.06 -6.65
C GLN A 338 -13.75 -2.27 -5.81
N ARG A 339 -12.79 -2.99 -5.19
CA ARG A 339 -13.13 -4.08 -4.28
C ARG A 339 -13.80 -3.62 -3.00
N SER A 340 -13.25 -2.58 -2.36
CA SER A 340 -13.88 -2.02 -1.16
C SER A 340 -15.32 -1.58 -1.44
N ARG A 341 -15.60 -1.01 -2.62
CA ARG A 341 -16.96 -0.62 -3.05
C ARG A 341 -17.97 -1.77 -3.04
N GLN A 342 -17.55 -2.99 -3.36
CA GLN A 342 -18.45 -4.15 -3.45
C GLN A 342 -19.08 -4.50 -2.10
N TYR A 343 -18.47 -4.07 -0.99
CA TYR A 343 -18.91 -4.38 0.37
C TYR A 343 -19.43 -3.14 1.12
N ARG A 344 -19.73 -2.05 0.38
CA ARG A 344 -20.14 -0.76 0.94
C ARG A 344 -21.55 -0.35 0.52
N ASP A 345 -22.42 -1.30 0.20
CA ASP A 345 -23.87 -1.10 -0.06
C ASP A 345 -24.22 0.11 -0.96
N GLY A 346 -23.43 0.32 -2.02
CA GLY A 346 -23.66 1.41 -2.98
C GLY A 346 -23.11 2.78 -2.57
N ASP A 347 -22.28 2.86 -1.53
CA ASP A 347 -21.61 4.09 -1.11
C ASP A 347 -20.78 4.71 -2.27
N LYS A 348 -20.69 6.04 -2.25
CA LYS A 348 -20.07 6.82 -3.32
C LYS A 348 -18.60 7.06 -3.00
N TYR A 349 -17.72 6.63 -3.90
CA TYR A 349 -16.31 6.99 -3.87
C TYR A 349 -16.14 8.45 -4.36
N VAL A 350 -15.48 9.28 -3.57
CA VAL A 350 -15.32 10.72 -3.80
C VAL A 350 -13.86 11.11 -3.59
N ALA A 351 -13.11 11.22 -4.69
CA ALA A 351 -11.71 11.65 -4.74
C ALA A 351 -10.80 11.00 -3.68
N GLY A 352 -10.82 9.67 -3.55
CA GLY A 352 -9.97 8.97 -2.58
C GLY A 352 -10.66 8.60 -1.26
N LEU A 353 -11.88 9.09 -1.03
CA LEU A 353 -12.65 8.92 0.20
C LEU A 353 -14.02 8.29 -0.07
N TRP A 354 -14.71 7.85 0.98
CA TRP A 354 -16.07 7.33 0.93
C TRP A 354 -17.07 8.36 1.47
N LYS A 355 -18.19 8.56 0.77
CA LYS A 355 -19.19 9.58 1.13
C LYS A 355 -19.74 9.36 2.55
N SER A 356 -20.04 8.11 2.91
CA SER A 356 -20.54 7.77 4.25
C SER A 356 -19.54 8.04 5.38
N GLU A 357 -18.24 8.09 5.06
CA GLU A 357 -17.14 8.22 6.02
C GLU A 357 -16.42 9.56 5.91
N ILE A 358 -17.02 10.52 5.21
CA ILE A 358 -16.34 11.77 4.82
C ILE A 358 -15.81 12.56 6.03
N LEU A 359 -16.49 12.49 7.19
CA LEU A 359 -16.04 13.17 8.41
C LEU A 359 -14.65 12.69 8.83
N LEU A 360 -14.49 11.37 8.96
CA LEU A 360 -13.20 10.79 9.30
C LEU A 360 -12.23 10.94 8.11
N GLY A 361 -12.69 10.71 6.89
CA GLY A 361 -11.90 10.85 5.66
C GLY A 361 -11.23 12.20 5.51
N LEU A 362 -11.89 13.29 5.93
CA LEU A 362 -11.31 14.64 5.89
C LEU A 362 -10.25 14.88 6.98
N MET A 363 -10.05 14.01 7.96
CA MET A 363 -9.13 14.26 9.09
C MET A 363 -7.68 13.82 8.90
N TRP A 364 -7.24 13.55 7.66
CA TRP A 364 -5.84 13.20 7.41
C TRP A 364 -4.88 14.32 7.82
N CYS A 365 -3.64 13.95 8.09
CA CYS A 365 -2.50 14.83 8.32
C CYS A 365 -1.35 14.41 7.40
N SER A 366 -0.55 15.38 6.97
CA SER A 366 0.71 15.12 6.28
C SER A 366 1.70 14.42 7.23
N ARG A 367 2.48 13.46 6.71
CA ARG A 367 3.51 12.70 7.41
C ARG A 367 4.90 13.07 6.87
N GLY A 368 5.84 13.28 7.78
CA GLY A 368 7.23 13.61 7.43
C GLY A 368 7.42 15.09 7.08
N MET A 369 8.45 15.39 6.29
CA MET A 369 8.79 16.76 5.91
C MET A 369 7.77 17.33 4.91
N LEU A 370 7.23 18.52 5.22
CA LEU A 370 6.29 19.23 4.37
C LEU A 370 6.93 19.60 3.02
N ARG A 371 6.20 19.38 1.93
CA ARG A 371 6.58 19.77 0.56
C ARG A 371 5.63 20.82 0.02
N GLU A 372 5.99 21.49 -1.07
CA GLU A 372 5.05 22.35 -1.80
C GLU A 372 3.93 21.53 -2.44
N ARG A 373 2.76 22.15 -2.63
CA ARG A 373 1.65 21.52 -3.36
C ARG A 373 2.04 21.35 -4.84
N PRO A 374 1.65 20.24 -5.50
CA PRO A 374 1.87 20.06 -6.93
C PRO A 374 1.33 21.23 -7.75
N LYS A 375 2.13 21.73 -8.70
CA LYS A 375 1.73 22.85 -9.58
C LYS A 375 0.61 22.48 -10.56
N THR A 376 0.54 21.21 -10.94
CA THR A 376 -0.54 20.67 -11.78
C THR A 376 -1.62 20.07 -10.90
N TRP A 377 -2.88 20.38 -11.19
CA TRP A 377 -4.01 19.83 -10.46
C TRP A 377 -4.11 18.31 -10.67
N ILE A 378 -4.26 17.57 -9.56
CA ILE A 378 -4.37 16.10 -9.54
C ILE A 378 -5.65 15.68 -8.82
N ALA A 379 -5.95 16.35 -7.71
CA ALA A 379 -7.04 16.06 -6.81
C ALA A 379 -7.50 17.35 -6.13
N PRO A 380 -8.75 17.42 -5.63
CA PRO A 380 -9.23 18.56 -4.86
C PRO A 380 -8.48 18.69 -3.53
N SER A 381 -8.39 19.90 -2.97
CA SER A 381 -7.56 20.19 -1.79
C SER A 381 -7.95 19.41 -0.53
N TRP A 382 -9.22 18.99 -0.43
CA TRP A 382 -9.72 18.16 0.67
C TRP A 382 -9.34 16.67 0.56
N SER A 383 -8.89 16.22 -0.61
CA SER A 383 -8.39 14.87 -0.82
C SER A 383 -6.94 14.75 -0.34
N TRP A 384 -6.61 13.61 0.26
CA TRP A 384 -5.24 13.23 0.60
C TRP A 384 -4.33 13.20 -0.64
N ALA A 385 -4.90 12.96 -1.82
CA ALA A 385 -4.15 12.90 -3.08
C ALA A 385 -3.75 14.28 -3.60
N SER A 386 -4.03 15.38 -2.88
CA SER A 386 -3.68 16.74 -3.28
C SER A 386 -2.25 17.17 -2.93
N ILE A 387 -1.53 16.41 -2.09
CA ILE A 387 -0.18 16.76 -1.61
C ILE A 387 0.85 15.68 -1.90
N ASP A 388 2.14 16.02 -1.99
CA ASP A 388 3.23 15.09 -2.27
C ASP A 388 3.96 14.58 -1.03
N SER A 389 3.19 14.04 -0.10
CA SER A 389 3.71 13.38 1.11
C SER A 389 2.80 12.23 1.52
N GLY A 390 3.35 11.35 2.35
CA GLY A 390 2.54 10.35 3.04
C GLY A 390 1.49 11.02 3.92
N VAL A 391 0.35 10.38 4.10
CA VAL A 391 -0.69 10.84 5.01
C VAL A 391 -0.96 9.83 6.11
N TRP A 392 -1.58 10.32 7.19
CA TRP A 392 -2.08 9.48 8.28
C TRP A 392 -3.32 10.10 8.93
N TRP A 393 -4.15 9.29 9.58
CA TRP A 393 -5.34 9.73 10.29
C TRP A 393 -5.15 9.58 11.80
N PRO A 394 -4.84 10.69 12.50
CA PRO A 394 -4.79 10.69 13.96
C PRO A 394 -6.14 10.30 14.53
N GLY A 395 -6.18 9.15 15.20
CA GLY A 395 -7.37 8.66 15.87
C GLY A 395 -8.38 7.93 14.98
N LYS A 396 -7.96 7.33 13.86
CA LYS A 396 -8.83 6.50 12.99
C LYS A 396 -9.55 5.33 13.69
N HIS A 397 -9.04 4.91 14.86
CA HIS A 397 -9.63 3.87 15.71
C HIS A 397 -10.37 4.43 16.92
N LEU A 398 -10.45 5.76 17.07
CA LEU A 398 -11.14 6.38 18.19
C LEU A 398 -12.63 6.49 17.90
N GLU A 399 -13.43 6.43 18.96
CA GLU A 399 -14.87 6.65 18.88
C GLU A 399 -15.16 8.11 18.52
N VAL A 400 -15.96 8.30 17.47
CA VAL A 400 -16.50 9.61 17.10
C VAL A 400 -17.70 9.91 18.00
N VAL A 401 -17.50 10.83 18.94
CA VAL A 401 -18.55 11.26 19.88
C VAL A 401 -19.58 12.13 19.17
N LYS A 402 -19.11 13.04 18.30
CA LYS A 402 -19.96 13.98 17.60
C LYS A 402 -19.34 14.43 16.28
N GLY A 403 -20.14 14.40 15.22
CA GLY A 403 -19.86 15.11 13.96
C GLY A 403 -20.52 16.48 13.96
N PHE A 404 -19.76 17.51 13.57
CA PHE A 404 -20.26 18.89 13.43
C PHE A 404 -20.51 19.28 11.96
N LEU A 405 -19.95 18.52 11.02
CA LEU A 405 -20.04 18.79 9.59
C LEU A 405 -21.09 17.89 8.95
N THR A 406 -21.81 18.43 7.97
CA THR A 406 -22.71 17.70 7.08
C THR A 406 -22.23 17.86 5.65
N LEU A 407 -22.05 16.76 4.92
CA LEU A 407 -21.79 16.80 3.49
C LEU A 407 -23.11 16.98 2.73
N VAL A 408 -23.31 18.16 2.14
CA VAL A 408 -24.50 18.51 1.36
C VAL A 408 -24.41 17.89 -0.04
N GLU A 409 -23.27 18.09 -0.71
CA GLU A 409 -23.05 17.65 -2.08
C GLU A 409 -21.60 17.23 -2.31
N ALA A 410 -21.40 16.25 -3.19
CA ALA A 410 -20.08 15.83 -3.64
C ALA A 410 -20.08 15.61 -5.15
N ASN A 411 -19.35 16.48 -5.85
CA ASN A 411 -19.22 16.50 -7.29
C ASN A 411 -17.83 16.02 -7.69
N CYS A 412 -17.77 14.96 -8.50
CA CYS A 412 -16.53 14.41 -9.03
C CYS A 412 -16.75 14.15 -10.51
N VAL A 413 -16.00 14.85 -11.36
CA VAL A 413 -16.00 14.64 -12.81
C VAL A 413 -14.81 13.75 -13.13
N LEU A 414 -15.07 12.60 -13.74
CA LEU A 414 -14.04 11.63 -14.11
C LEU A 414 -13.24 12.16 -15.31
N ALA A 415 -11.92 11.92 -15.32
CA ALA A 415 -11.08 12.16 -16.50
C ALA A 415 -11.04 10.94 -17.45
N GLY A 416 -11.59 9.80 -17.02
CA GLY A 416 -11.65 8.57 -17.79
C GLY A 416 -12.87 7.74 -17.42
N LEU A 417 -12.87 6.46 -17.82
CA LEU A 417 -14.01 5.56 -17.60
C LEU A 417 -14.07 4.95 -16.20
N ASP A 418 -12.94 4.93 -15.49
CA ASP A 418 -12.83 4.32 -14.17
C ASP A 418 -13.39 5.24 -13.07
N PRO A 419 -14.49 4.88 -12.38
CA PRO A 419 -15.10 5.69 -11.34
C PRO A 419 -14.24 5.85 -10.07
N THR A 420 -13.17 5.05 -9.92
CA THR A 420 -12.20 5.18 -8.83
C THR A 420 -10.84 5.69 -9.32
N GLY A 421 -10.75 6.08 -10.59
CA GLY A 421 -9.54 6.54 -11.25
C GLY A 421 -9.35 8.05 -11.24
N ARG A 422 -8.71 8.58 -12.30
CA ARG A 422 -8.37 10.00 -12.42
C ARG A 422 -9.62 10.87 -12.50
N LEU A 423 -9.54 12.05 -11.87
CA LEU A 423 -10.57 13.07 -11.93
C LEU A 423 -10.14 14.19 -12.90
N ALA A 424 -11.11 14.87 -13.50
CA ALA A 424 -10.93 16.10 -14.28
C ALA A 424 -11.23 17.33 -13.41
N SER A 425 -12.18 17.21 -12.49
CA SER A 425 -12.48 18.19 -11.45
C SER A 425 -13.21 17.52 -10.29
N ALA A 426 -13.18 18.13 -9.11
CA ALA A 426 -14.02 17.72 -8.00
C ALA A 426 -14.24 18.87 -7.02
N SER A 427 -15.40 18.86 -6.37
CA SER A 427 -15.75 19.79 -5.29
C SER A 427 -16.71 19.12 -4.31
N ILE A 428 -16.73 19.63 -3.09
CA ILE A 428 -17.74 19.27 -2.09
C ILE A 428 -18.42 20.53 -1.58
N VAL A 429 -19.70 20.40 -1.26
CA VAL A 429 -20.45 21.40 -0.51
C VAL A 429 -20.68 20.83 0.87
N VAL A 430 -20.17 21.53 1.87
CA VAL A 430 -20.26 21.13 3.28
C VAL A 430 -20.97 22.20 4.07
N ARG A 431 -21.72 21.78 5.08
CA ARG A 431 -22.40 22.67 6.03
C ARG A 431 -21.93 22.36 7.44
N GLY A 432 -21.57 23.39 8.20
CA GLY A 432 -21.25 23.23 9.61
C GLY A 432 -20.78 24.53 10.27
N PRO A 433 -20.46 24.47 11.58
CA PRO A 433 -19.98 25.61 12.34
C PRO A 433 -18.62 26.08 11.82
N ALA A 434 -18.54 27.35 11.43
CA ALA A 434 -17.33 27.95 10.89
C ALA A 434 -17.02 29.29 11.57
N ALA A 435 -15.73 29.50 11.88
CA ALA A 435 -15.22 30.76 12.42
C ALA A 435 -14.10 31.31 11.54
N THR A 436 -14.11 32.63 11.34
CA THR A 436 -13.03 33.33 10.63
C THR A 436 -11.88 33.63 11.60
N GLY A 437 -10.65 33.40 11.16
CA GLY A 437 -9.45 33.69 11.93
C GLY A 437 -8.30 34.14 11.03
N VAL A 438 -7.13 34.29 11.65
CA VAL A 438 -5.88 34.64 10.97
C VAL A 438 -4.77 33.68 11.39
N LEU A 439 -3.85 33.43 10.47
CA LEU A 439 -2.75 32.50 10.66
C LEU A 439 -1.48 33.32 10.95
N ILE A 440 -0.85 33.06 12.10
CA ILE A 440 0.25 33.88 12.64
C ILE A 440 1.52 33.06 12.64
N TRP A 441 2.61 33.61 12.09
CA TRP A 441 3.91 32.96 12.12
C TRP A 441 4.57 33.11 13.50
N GLU A 442 4.96 31.99 14.09
CA GLU A 442 5.74 31.91 15.32
C GLU A 442 7.20 31.63 14.97
N ASN A 443 8.08 32.57 15.30
CA ASN A 443 9.50 32.50 14.96
C ASN A 443 10.24 31.48 15.83
N ASP A 444 10.15 30.20 15.47
CA ASP A 444 10.93 29.11 16.07
C ASP A 444 11.49 28.19 14.96
N ASP A 445 12.69 28.52 14.47
CA ASP A 445 13.43 27.75 13.45
C ASP A 445 13.75 26.32 13.90
N THR A 446 13.54 25.97 15.17
CA THR A 446 13.75 24.61 15.69
C THR A 446 12.56 23.67 15.48
N LYS A 447 11.39 24.19 15.04
CA LYS A 447 10.14 23.40 14.86
C LYS A 447 9.39 23.79 13.58
N LEU A 448 9.90 23.34 12.43
CA LEU A 448 9.32 23.60 11.10
C LEU A 448 7.83 23.18 10.95
N ASP A 449 7.32 22.29 11.80
CA ASP A 449 5.95 21.76 11.77
C ASP A 449 4.97 22.51 12.70
N ARG A 450 5.45 23.42 13.55
CA ARG A 450 4.62 24.18 14.52
C ARG A 450 4.83 25.69 14.46
N MET A 451 5.32 26.18 13.32
CA MET A 451 5.65 27.60 13.10
C MET A 451 4.42 28.53 13.03
N PHE A 452 3.22 28.04 13.33
CA PHE A 452 2.00 28.78 13.15
C PHE A 452 1.08 28.67 14.36
N SER A 453 0.67 29.82 14.90
CA SER A 453 -0.55 29.94 15.70
C SER A 453 -1.73 30.28 14.82
N VAL A 454 -2.90 29.93 15.33
CA VAL A 454 -4.15 30.41 14.75
C VAL A 454 -4.83 31.33 15.76
N GLN A 455 -5.15 32.55 15.32
CA GLN A 455 -5.89 33.51 16.13
C GLN A 455 -7.33 33.63 15.64
N PHE A 456 -8.27 33.38 16.56
CA PHE A 456 -9.70 33.60 16.37
C PHE A 456 -10.15 34.72 17.32
N SER A 457 -10.62 35.84 16.76
CA SER A 457 -10.99 37.00 17.55
C SER A 457 -9.84 37.43 18.49
N SER A 458 -10.04 37.38 19.80
CA SER A 458 -9.05 37.72 20.83
C SER A 458 -8.22 36.55 21.34
N ARG A 459 -8.50 35.30 20.94
CA ARG A 459 -7.75 34.12 21.40
C ARG A 459 -6.77 33.63 20.35
N SER A 460 -5.52 33.41 20.78
CA SER A 460 -4.49 32.76 19.96
C SER A 460 -4.25 31.34 20.46
N MET A 461 -4.12 30.41 19.51
CA MET A 461 -3.92 28.99 19.76
C MET A 461 -2.61 28.55 19.10
N THR A 462 -1.64 28.18 19.93
CA THR A 462 -0.29 27.81 19.51
C THR A 462 -0.13 26.29 19.39
N GLY A 463 0.61 25.83 18.38
CA GLY A 463 0.96 24.41 18.22
C GLY A 463 -0.22 23.49 17.86
N CYS A 464 -1.32 24.07 17.39
CA CYS A 464 -2.58 23.37 17.11
C CYS A 464 -2.82 23.13 15.61
N LEU A 465 -2.00 23.68 14.73
CA LEU A 465 -2.12 23.56 13.28
C LEU A 465 -1.19 22.46 12.75
N TRP A 466 -1.78 21.54 11.97
CA TRP A 466 -1.05 20.61 11.11
C TRP A 466 -1.26 21.05 9.66
N PRO A 467 -0.29 21.76 9.05
CA PRO A 467 -0.40 22.18 7.66
C PRO A 467 -0.30 20.96 6.72
N ASP A 468 -1.03 21.01 5.62
CA ASP A 468 -1.04 19.93 4.63
C ASP A 468 0.25 19.95 3.77
N TYR A 469 0.81 21.14 3.55
CA TYR A 469 1.96 21.39 2.70
C TYR A 469 2.77 22.57 3.24
N LEU A 470 3.93 22.82 2.66
CA LEU A 470 4.82 23.89 3.09
C LEU A 470 4.20 25.26 2.78
N LEU A 471 3.83 25.99 3.82
CA LEU A 471 3.29 27.35 3.74
C LEU A 471 4.45 28.36 3.78
N ARG A 472 5.12 28.64 2.65
CA ARG A 472 6.17 29.69 2.60
C ARG A 472 5.56 31.07 2.37
N ALA A 473 6.13 32.07 3.04
CA ALA A 473 6.02 33.48 2.65
C ALA A 473 6.97 33.75 1.46
N SER A 474 6.51 34.51 0.46
CA SER A 474 7.42 35.20 -0.45
C SER A 474 7.86 36.50 0.23
N GLY A 475 9.13 36.59 0.63
CA GLY A 475 9.69 37.79 1.27
C GLY A 475 9.69 37.75 2.79
N ASP A 476 10.55 38.59 3.37
CA ASP A 476 10.93 38.69 4.79
C ASP A 476 9.81 39.29 5.68
N GLU A 477 8.54 38.97 5.40
CA GLU A 477 7.38 39.55 6.06
C GLU A 477 6.66 38.53 6.95
N ARG A 478 6.52 38.90 8.23
CA ARG A 478 5.95 38.13 9.35
C ARG A 478 4.45 37.83 9.22
N LEU A 479 3.82 38.25 8.12
CA LEU A 479 2.44 38.00 7.75
C LEU A 479 2.48 37.40 6.35
N VAL A 480 1.85 36.24 6.15
CA VAL A 480 1.64 35.76 4.79
C VAL A 480 0.43 36.52 4.23
N PRO A 481 0.59 37.46 3.27
CA PRO A 481 -0.54 38.28 2.81
C PRO A 481 -1.65 37.43 2.18
N GLN A 482 -1.31 36.22 1.70
CA GLN A 482 -2.23 35.25 1.11
C GLN A 482 -3.01 34.42 2.15
N PHE A 483 -2.70 34.52 3.45
CA PHE A 483 -3.40 33.84 4.55
C PHE A 483 -3.94 34.83 5.60
N SER A 484 -4.20 36.07 5.18
CA SER A 484 -4.73 37.15 6.03
C SER A 484 -6.14 36.86 6.57
N GLU A 485 -6.87 35.94 5.94
CA GLU A 485 -8.14 35.43 6.41
C GLU A 485 -8.21 33.92 6.14
N ILE A 486 -8.46 33.15 7.19
CA ILE A 486 -8.72 31.72 7.11
C ILE A 486 -10.08 31.41 7.72
N VAL A 487 -10.65 30.28 7.34
CA VAL A 487 -11.86 29.74 7.95
C VAL A 487 -11.50 28.44 8.64
N TRP A 488 -11.79 28.37 9.95
CA TRP A 488 -11.89 27.10 10.64
C TRP A 488 -13.29 26.55 10.47
N LEU A 489 -13.38 25.28 10.08
CA LEU A 489 -14.62 24.53 9.96
C LEU A 489 -14.56 23.34 10.91
N ALA A 490 -15.45 23.31 11.91
CA ALA A 490 -15.54 22.21 12.86
C ALA A 490 -15.97 20.92 12.15
N VAL A 491 -15.29 19.80 12.41
CA VAL A 491 -15.61 18.51 11.77
C VAL A 491 -16.03 17.45 12.77
N LEU A 492 -15.17 17.10 13.74
CA LEU A 492 -15.47 16.03 14.68
C LEU A 492 -14.84 16.19 16.06
N ASP A 493 -15.51 15.60 17.03
CA ASP A 493 -15.08 15.34 18.39
C ASP A 493 -14.86 13.83 18.57
N VAL A 494 -13.67 13.44 19.04
CA VAL A 494 -13.30 12.04 19.32
C VAL A 494 -12.85 11.84 20.76
N LEU A 495 -13.18 10.67 21.30
CA LEU A 495 -12.84 10.29 22.67
C LEU A 495 -11.56 9.46 22.72
N LEU A 496 -10.64 9.80 23.64
CA LEU A 496 -9.43 9.02 23.87
C LEU A 496 -9.67 7.74 24.71
N PRO A 497 -8.84 6.68 24.54
CA PRO A 497 -8.93 5.42 25.28
C PRO A 497 -8.52 5.61 26.75
N ALA A 498 -9.44 6.17 27.53
CA ALA A 498 -9.45 6.37 28.98
C ALA A 498 -10.74 7.10 29.42
N GLY A 499 -11.59 7.53 28.48
CA GLY A 499 -12.92 8.10 28.74
C GLY A 499 -12.91 9.49 29.37
N ARG A 500 -11.77 10.22 29.34
CA ARG A 500 -11.60 11.48 30.10
C ARG A 500 -11.15 12.69 29.29
N GLN A 501 -10.82 12.54 28.01
CA GLN A 501 -10.32 13.66 27.22
C GLN A 501 -10.86 13.62 25.78
N HIS A 502 -11.53 14.71 25.42
CA HIS A 502 -12.04 14.99 24.08
C HIS A 502 -10.91 15.57 23.21
N LYS A 503 -10.96 15.28 21.91
CA LYS A 503 -10.16 15.96 20.90
C LYS A 503 -11.09 16.54 19.84
N TYR A 504 -11.14 17.85 19.80
CA TYR A 504 -11.92 18.56 18.79
C TYR A 504 -11.05 18.87 17.58
N THR A 505 -11.59 18.66 16.39
CA THR A 505 -10.84 18.77 15.16
C THR A 505 -11.65 19.51 14.10
N GLY A 506 -10.93 20.32 13.32
CA GLY A 506 -11.52 21.05 12.21
C GLY A 506 -10.56 21.24 11.06
N LEU A 507 -11.11 21.61 9.91
CA LEU A 507 -10.31 21.99 8.75
C LEU A 507 -9.93 23.45 8.84
N ILE A 508 -8.72 23.78 8.41
CA ILE A 508 -8.33 25.14 8.10
C ILE A 508 -8.41 25.33 6.59
N LEU A 509 -9.20 26.30 6.19
CA LEU A 509 -9.50 26.63 4.82
C LEU A 509 -9.02 28.06 4.51
N ARG A 510 -8.56 28.27 3.28
CA ARG A 510 -8.37 29.60 2.71
C ARG A 510 -9.35 29.83 1.56
N GLN A 511 -9.63 31.08 1.23
CA GLN A 511 -10.35 31.38 0.00
C GLN A 511 -9.54 30.89 -1.22
N SER A 512 -10.19 30.26 -2.19
CA SER A 512 -9.50 29.76 -3.38
C SER A 512 -9.03 30.92 -4.23
N THR A 513 -7.80 30.82 -4.76
CA THR A 513 -7.29 31.76 -5.77
C THR A 513 -7.91 31.53 -7.15
N ARG A 514 -8.59 30.40 -7.36
CA ARG A 514 -9.22 30.02 -8.63
C ARG A 514 -10.69 30.40 -8.70
N ASP A 515 -11.37 30.39 -7.56
CA ASP A 515 -12.79 30.74 -7.42
C ASP A 515 -13.01 31.48 -6.09
N PRO A 516 -13.30 32.79 -6.12
CA PRO A 516 -13.55 33.56 -4.90
C PRO A 516 -14.75 33.09 -4.08
N GLN A 517 -15.68 32.30 -4.65
CA GLN A 517 -16.83 31.74 -3.93
C GLN A 517 -16.52 30.41 -3.23
N ALA A 518 -15.31 29.89 -3.43
CA ALA A 518 -14.93 28.59 -2.91
C ALA A 518 -13.66 28.66 -2.05
N PHE A 519 -13.41 27.57 -1.35
CA PHE A 519 -12.32 27.44 -0.40
C PHE A 519 -11.39 26.29 -0.78
N GLU A 520 -10.15 26.38 -0.31
CA GLU A 520 -9.17 25.30 -0.38
C GLU A 520 -8.69 24.95 1.01
N ARG A 521 -8.63 23.66 1.32
CA ARG A 521 -8.01 23.15 2.54
C ARG A 521 -6.50 23.43 2.52
N ILE A 522 -5.99 23.88 3.65
CA ILE A 522 -4.55 24.11 3.86
C ILE A 522 -3.97 23.40 5.09
N GLY A 523 -4.82 22.84 5.94
CA GLY A 523 -4.39 22.09 7.11
C GLY A 523 -5.55 21.60 7.96
N ARG A 524 -5.18 20.94 9.05
CA ARG A 524 -6.08 20.50 10.12
C ARG A 524 -5.73 21.24 11.41
N LEU A 525 -6.75 21.73 12.10
CA LEU A 525 -6.63 22.25 13.46
C LEU A 525 -7.04 21.17 14.46
N ARG A 526 -6.28 21.02 15.54
CA ARG A 526 -6.70 20.23 16.71
C ARG A 526 -6.74 21.12 17.93
N VAL A 527 -7.89 21.15 18.58
CA VAL A 527 -8.13 21.89 19.82
C VAL A 527 -8.10 20.90 20.98
N GLU A 528 -7.19 21.12 21.94
CA GLU A 528 -6.97 20.19 23.05
C GLU A 528 -7.74 20.57 24.32
N SER A 529 -8.17 21.82 24.47
CA SER A 529 -8.90 22.30 25.64
C SER A 529 -10.40 22.43 25.34
N THR A 530 -11.23 22.01 26.29
CA THR A 530 -12.69 22.21 26.20
C THR A 530 -13.05 23.70 26.20
N GLU A 531 -12.29 24.53 26.91
CA GLU A 531 -12.50 25.98 26.96
C GLU A 531 -12.29 26.66 25.60
N ASP A 532 -11.19 26.33 24.90
CA ASP A 532 -10.93 26.90 23.58
C ASP A 532 -11.93 26.37 22.56
N HIS A 533 -12.32 25.10 22.65
CA HIS A 533 -13.36 24.56 21.78
C HIS A 533 -14.70 25.28 21.99
N SER A 534 -15.14 25.45 23.24
CA SER A 534 -16.37 26.17 23.56
C SER A 534 -16.30 27.61 23.06
N PHE A 535 -15.19 28.31 23.29
CA PHE A 535 -14.96 29.66 22.78
C PHE A 535 -15.09 29.73 21.26
N MET A 536 -14.45 28.80 20.54
CA MET A 536 -14.51 28.76 19.09
C MET A 536 -15.92 28.47 18.58
N MET A 537 -16.65 27.56 19.24
CA MET A 537 -18.03 27.24 18.90
C MET A 537 -19.00 28.39 19.18
N GLU A 538 -18.78 29.17 20.25
CA GLU A 538 -19.57 30.38 20.54
C GLU A 538 -19.41 31.47 19.48
N HIS A 539 -18.24 31.52 18.82
CA HIS A 539 -17.94 32.48 17.75
C HIS A 539 -18.13 31.89 16.35
N ALA A 540 -18.47 30.61 16.25
CA ALA A 540 -18.76 29.95 15.00
C ALA A 540 -20.20 30.25 14.55
N VAL A 541 -20.37 30.42 13.25
CA VAL A 541 -21.67 30.51 12.61
C VAL A 541 -21.84 29.35 11.65
N GLU A 542 -23.06 28.81 11.56
CA GLU A 542 -23.38 27.78 10.58
C GLU A 542 -23.18 28.36 9.18
N ARG A 543 -22.28 27.76 8.38
CA ARG A 543 -22.02 28.16 7.00
C ARG A 543 -22.08 26.98 6.07
N GLU A 544 -22.54 27.24 4.86
CA GLU A 544 -22.37 26.32 3.73
C GLU A 544 -21.18 26.79 2.90
N LEU A 545 -20.21 25.90 2.67
CA LEU A 545 -18.93 26.21 2.03
C LEU A 545 -18.68 25.24 0.88
N ILE A 546 -18.27 25.78 -0.26
CA ILE A 546 -17.76 25.01 -1.40
C ILE A 546 -16.26 24.81 -1.20
N ILE A 547 -15.78 23.57 -1.23
CA ILE A 547 -14.35 23.24 -1.11
C ILE A 547 -13.88 22.56 -2.40
N LEU A 548 -12.84 23.13 -3.02
CA LEU A 548 -12.24 22.69 -4.29
C LEU A 548 -11.00 21.82 -4.14
#